data_AF-A0A1C6UUQ4-F1
#
_entry.id   AF-A0A1C6UUQ4-F1
#
_cell.length_a   1.000
_cell.length_b   1.000
_cell.length_c   1.000
_cell.angle_alpha   90.00
_cell.angle_beta   90.00
_cell.angle_gamma   90.00
#
_symmetry.space_group_name_H-M   'P 1'
#
loop_
_entity.id
_entity.type
_entity.pdbx_description
1 polymer ?
#
loop_
_entity_poly.entity_id
_entity_poly.type
_entity_poly.pdbx_seq_one_letter_code
_entity_poly.pdbx_strand_id
1 'polypeptide(L)'
;MSVPESNGSASWQENRPRFAGVGPDDFPVLHRNGAFPVQQDRWERLVSQVRIPAPVERVWSALTDPEQVARWLAVCRGSWATSDGEAILDFGDGEFFLCRTTGRREPDGGTGRLTYLWRWVGVGPATQVTWEIASVGDGRGTEVTVIEESFNPPSDWRSWNGMGWPGILDQLADYLRTGTAWRWPWRRMGPYVQVELPGSTFEVWSMLTAVSASQYWLSRTSGSLAEGETVGIILGDASGVATLAVHRHLEAYQQFPSYLPRLEFNLRRAGWPGELAGHLWIEPAGLGRSLLQVFHSGWEIFGSGTPPLAERRILTGFWVGAMGRAHQLCGEAFGSRPSGGQPPLDAPAPAGAPNGAQRVDAGPHGWSR
;
A
#
# COMPACT_ATOMS: atom_id res chain seq x y z
N MET A 1 25.88 -76.39 -5.36
CA MET A 1 24.65 -75.64 -4.99
C MET A 1 24.62 -74.42 -5.88
N SER A 2 23.78 -74.46 -6.91
CA SER A 2 23.70 -73.45 -7.96
C SER A 2 22.47 -72.59 -7.71
N VAL A 3 22.65 -71.28 -7.59
CA VAL A 3 21.57 -70.30 -7.47
C VAL A 3 21.15 -69.90 -8.89
N PRO A 4 19.88 -70.05 -9.29
CA PRO A 4 19.44 -69.60 -10.60
C PRO A 4 19.25 -68.07 -10.60
N GLU A 5 19.93 -67.39 -11.54
CA GLU A 5 19.69 -66.00 -11.88
C GLU A 5 18.31 -65.85 -12.54
N SER A 6 17.33 -65.28 -11.83
CA SER A 6 16.06 -64.86 -12.43
C SER A 6 16.24 -63.50 -13.12
N ASN A 7 16.62 -63.56 -14.39
CA ASN A 7 16.64 -62.43 -15.30
C ASN A 7 15.19 -62.09 -15.70
N GLY A 8 14.60 -61.11 -15.01
CA GLY A 8 13.23 -60.66 -15.23
C GLY A 8 13.11 -59.16 -15.11
N SER A 9 13.77 -58.39 -15.98
CA SER A 9 13.45 -56.97 -16.13
C SER A 9 12.05 -56.86 -16.75
N ALA A 10 11.01 -56.77 -15.91
CA ALA A 10 9.69 -56.37 -16.35
C ALA A 10 9.82 -55.01 -17.05
N SER A 11 9.71 -55.01 -18.38
CA SER A 11 9.63 -53.79 -19.15
C SER A 11 8.30 -53.13 -18.78
N TRP A 12 8.36 -52.12 -17.93
CA TRP A 12 7.27 -51.17 -17.76
C TRP A 12 7.15 -50.40 -19.08
N GLN A 13 6.49 -50.99 -20.08
CA GLN A 13 5.95 -50.25 -21.20
C GLN A 13 4.80 -49.42 -20.64
N GLU A 14 5.14 -48.22 -20.16
CA GLU A 14 4.14 -47.21 -19.85
C GLU A 14 3.30 -46.98 -21.11
N ASN A 15 2.04 -47.41 -21.06
CA ASN A 15 0.99 -47.01 -21.98
C ASN A 15 0.71 -45.51 -21.75
N ARG A 16 1.64 -44.64 -22.11
CA ARG A 16 1.36 -43.21 -22.24
C ARG A 16 0.53 -43.04 -23.50
N PRO A 17 -0.61 -42.32 -23.47
CA PRO A 17 -1.26 -41.91 -24.69
C PRO A 17 -0.23 -41.18 -25.55
N ARG A 18 0.10 -41.75 -26.71
CA ARG A 18 0.88 -41.03 -27.71
C ARG A 18 0.00 -39.85 -28.13
N PHE A 19 0.50 -38.63 -27.96
CA PHE A 19 -0.11 -37.44 -28.57
C PHE A 19 -0.02 -37.61 -30.09
N ALA A 20 -0.97 -38.35 -30.68
CA ALA A 20 -1.13 -38.46 -32.11
C ALA A 20 -1.87 -37.21 -32.59
N GLY A 21 -1.19 -36.37 -33.39
CA GLY A 21 -1.81 -35.17 -34.00
C GLY A 21 -1.23 -33.82 -33.60
N VAL A 22 -0.04 -33.76 -32.98
CA VAL A 22 0.71 -32.50 -32.80
C VAL A 22 2.07 -32.70 -33.47
N GLY A 23 2.22 -32.21 -34.70
CA GLY A 23 3.51 -32.13 -35.38
C GLY A 23 4.44 -31.12 -34.70
N PRO A 24 5.74 -31.13 -34.99
CA PRO A 24 6.70 -30.15 -34.46
C PRO A 24 6.28 -28.69 -34.70
N ASP A 25 5.53 -28.45 -35.76
CA ASP A 25 4.99 -27.14 -36.15
C ASP A 25 3.65 -26.79 -35.50
N ASP A 26 2.97 -27.76 -34.87
CA ASP A 26 1.73 -27.56 -34.10
C ASP A 26 2.04 -27.11 -32.66
N PHE A 27 3.31 -27.17 -32.24
CA PHE A 27 3.77 -26.53 -31.02
C PHE A 27 4.01 -25.04 -31.31
N PRO A 28 3.37 -24.11 -30.58
CA PRO A 28 3.61 -22.69 -30.79
C PRO A 28 5.11 -22.43 -30.59
N VAL A 29 5.70 -21.74 -31.57
CA VAL A 29 7.12 -21.36 -31.53
C VAL A 29 7.39 -20.70 -30.17
N LEU A 30 8.31 -21.27 -29.38
CA LEU A 30 8.86 -20.59 -28.21
C LEU A 30 9.24 -19.16 -28.65
N HIS A 31 8.72 -18.15 -27.96
CA HIS A 31 8.91 -16.72 -28.28
C HIS A 31 8.01 -16.11 -29.38
N ARG A 32 7.02 -16.80 -29.95
CA ARG A 32 5.91 -16.09 -30.61
C ARG A 32 5.11 -15.35 -29.54
N ASN A 33 4.68 -14.11 -29.85
CA ASN A 33 3.86 -13.27 -28.97
C ASN A 33 2.77 -14.13 -28.29
N GLY A 34 2.99 -14.43 -27.01
CA GLY A 34 2.13 -15.28 -26.22
C GLY A 34 0.92 -14.51 -25.69
N ALA A 35 0.01 -15.24 -25.05
CA ALA A 35 -0.99 -14.62 -24.22
C ALA A 35 -0.31 -13.74 -23.15
N PHE A 36 -0.78 -12.52 -22.97
CA PHE A 36 -0.33 -11.60 -21.94
C PHE A 36 -1.54 -11.08 -21.15
N PRO A 37 -1.36 -10.73 -19.86
CA PRO A 37 -2.44 -10.14 -19.10
C PRO A 37 -2.79 -8.76 -19.69
N VAL A 38 -4.08 -8.54 -19.94
CA VAL A 38 -4.63 -7.25 -20.40
C VAL A 38 -5.34 -6.49 -19.30
N GLN A 39 -5.64 -7.16 -18.19
CA GLN A 39 -6.27 -6.60 -17.00
C GLN A 39 -5.91 -7.46 -15.79
N GLN A 40 -5.65 -6.82 -14.66
CA GLN A 40 -5.43 -7.49 -13.38
C GLN A 40 -5.94 -6.57 -12.28
N ASP A 41 -7.11 -6.90 -11.75
CA ASP A 41 -7.76 -6.10 -10.72
C ASP A 41 -8.07 -6.95 -9.49
N ARG A 42 -7.97 -6.32 -8.33
CA ARG A 42 -8.31 -6.87 -7.04
C ARG A 42 -9.27 -5.91 -6.36
N TRP A 43 -10.42 -6.41 -5.97
CA TRP A 43 -11.36 -5.65 -5.15
C TRP A 43 -11.44 -6.30 -3.77
N GLU A 44 -11.38 -5.48 -2.72
CA GLU A 44 -11.55 -5.95 -1.35
C GLU A 44 -12.61 -5.14 -0.62
N ARG A 45 -13.33 -5.84 0.26
CA ARG A 45 -14.35 -5.28 1.15
C ARG A 45 -14.12 -5.76 2.57
N LEU A 46 -13.93 -4.84 3.49
CA LEU A 46 -13.83 -5.07 4.92
C LEU A 46 -15.14 -4.62 5.58
N VAL A 47 -15.67 -5.43 6.49
CA VAL A 47 -16.89 -5.11 7.25
C VAL A 47 -16.58 -5.34 8.72
N SER A 48 -16.81 -4.32 9.55
CA SER A 48 -16.69 -4.38 11.00
C SER A 48 -17.97 -3.85 11.64
N GLN A 49 -18.38 -4.45 12.75
CA GLN A 49 -19.65 -4.12 13.39
C GLN A 49 -19.49 -4.08 14.91
N VAL A 50 -20.21 -3.16 15.56
CA VAL A 50 -20.34 -3.08 17.02
C VAL A 50 -21.78 -2.74 17.40
N ARG A 51 -22.20 -3.15 18.60
CA ARG A 51 -23.46 -2.71 19.21
C ARG A 51 -23.16 -1.73 20.33
N ILE A 52 -23.74 -0.54 20.26
CA ILE A 52 -23.53 0.54 21.22
C ILE A 52 -24.81 0.76 22.02
N PRO A 53 -24.77 0.78 23.36
CA PRO A 53 -25.93 1.06 24.22
C PRO A 53 -26.24 2.58 24.25
N ALA A 54 -26.50 3.15 23.07
CA ALA A 54 -26.87 4.55 22.88
C ALA A 54 -27.94 4.65 21.77
N PRO A 55 -28.87 5.62 21.87
CA PRO A 55 -29.83 5.91 20.79
C PRO A 55 -29.14 6.31 19.49
N VAL A 56 -29.79 6.02 18.36
CA VAL A 56 -29.23 6.20 17.00
C VAL A 56 -28.89 7.66 16.69
N GLU A 57 -29.68 8.60 17.21
CA GLU A 57 -29.47 10.04 17.05
C GLU A 57 -28.17 10.48 17.72
N ARG A 58 -27.87 9.91 18.89
CA ARG A 58 -26.64 10.19 19.64
C ARG A 58 -25.42 9.62 18.92
N VAL A 59 -25.52 8.40 18.39
CA VAL A 59 -24.45 7.79 17.59
C VAL A 59 -24.22 8.59 16.31
N TRP A 60 -25.28 8.98 15.60
CA TRP A 60 -25.20 9.79 14.39
C TRP A 60 -24.51 11.12 14.63
N SER A 61 -24.89 11.81 15.71
CA SER A 61 -24.26 13.05 16.11
C SER A 61 -22.77 12.86 16.38
N ALA A 62 -22.37 11.80 17.10
CA ALA A 62 -20.95 11.49 17.34
C ALA A 62 -20.15 11.17 16.06
N LEU A 63 -20.80 10.68 14.99
CA LEU A 63 -20.19 10.40 13.69
C LEU A 63 -20.09 11.63 12.77
N THR A 64 -21.02 12.57 12.89
CA THR A 64 -21.20 13.65 11.90
C THR A 64 -20.89 15.05 12.43
N ASP A 65 -20.99 15.29 13.73
CA ASP A 65 -20.64 16.56 14.36
C ASP A 65 -19.11 16.69 14.48
N PRO A 66 -18.48 17.67 13.81
CA PRO A 66 -17.03 17.86 13.85
C PRO A 66 -16.45 17.97 15.26
N GLU A 67 -17.17 18.61 16.19
CA GLU A 67 -16.69 18.79 17.56
C GLU A 67 -16.67 17.48 18.34
N GLN A 68 -17.62 16.59 18.07
CA GLN A 68 -17.67 15.28 18.71
C GLN A 68 -16.69 14.30 18.08
N VAL A 69 -16.56 14.31 16.75
CA VAL A 69 -15.55 13.50 16.04
C VAL A 69 -14.14 13.81 16.56
N ALA A 70 -13.84 15.08 16.86
CA ALA A 70 -12.57 15.49 17.45
C ALA A 70 -12.28 14.90 18.84
N ARG A 71 -13.30 14.47 19.58
CA ARG A 71 -13.14 13.88 20.92
C ARG A 71 -12.75 12.41 20.90
N TRP A 72 -13.08 11.67 19.84
CA TRP A 72 -12.85 10.23 19.80
C TRP A 72 -11.99 9.76 18.62
N LEU A 73 -12.01 10.48 17.47
CA LEU A 73 -11.28 10.07 16.27
C LEU A 73 -10.16 11.06 15.91
N ALA A 74 -10.52 12.25 15.40
CA ALA A 74 -9.58 13.16 14.75
C ALA A 74 -10.14 14.58 14.67
N VAL A 75 -9.25 15.59 14.64
CA VAL A 75 -9.68 16.98 14.45
C VAL A 75 -10.16 17.16 13.02
N CYS A 76 -11.40 17.57 12.85
CA CYS A 76 -11.96 17.89 11.55
C CYS A 76 -11.52 19.29 11.09
N ARG A 77 -11.03 19.40 9.86
CA ARG A 77 -10.80 20.69 9.16
C ARG A 77 -11.54 20.68 7.83
N GLY A 78 -12.37 21.69 7.56
CA GLY A 78 -13.23 21.73 6.38
C GLY A 78 -14.64 21.23 6.65
N SER A 79 -15.37 20.85 5.60
CA SER A 79 -16.81 20.59 5.65
C SER A 79 -17.12 19.10 5.87
N TRP A 80 -16.77 18.59 7.05
CA TRP A 80 -16.96 17.17 7.40
C TRP A 80 -18.44 16.75 7.39
N ALA A 81 -18.71 15.57 6.82
CA ALA A 81 -20.04 14.96 6.76
C ALA A 81 -21.14 15.89 6.21
N THR A 82 -20.79 16.79 5.30
CA THR A 82 -21.73 17.60 4.53
C THR A 82 -21.79 17.08 3.10
N SER A 83 -22.92 17.24 2.40
CA SER A 83 -23.06 16.78 1.01
C SER A 83 -21.98 17.39 0.12
N ASP A 84 -21.22 16.54 -0.57
CA ASP A 84 -20.06 16.90 -1.39
C ASP A 84 -18.94 17.67 -0.67
N GLY A 85 -18.97 17.70 0.67
CA GLY A 85 -17.98 18.37 1.49
C GLY A 85 -16.62 17.67 1.46
N GLU A 86 -15.57 18.46 1.41
CA GLU A 86 -14.19 18.00 1.61
C GLU A 86 -13.69 18.38 3.00
N ALA A 87 -13.01 17.45 3.65
CA ALA A 87 -12.46 17.67 4.98
C ALA A 87 -11.19 16.85 5.22
N ILE A 88 -10.36 17.33 6.15
CA ILE A 88 -9.23 16.60 6.70
C ILE A 88 -9.62 16.11 8.10
N LEU A 89 -9.42 14.81 8.35
CA LEU A 89 -9.46 14.23 9.69
C LEU A 89 -8.01 14.10 10.19
N ASP A 90 -7.56 15.07 10.99
CA ASP A 90 -6.17 15.19 11.45
C ASP A 90 -5.93 14.49 12.80
N PHE A 91 -5.06 13.48 12.80
CA PHE A 91 -4.65 12.73 13.99
C PHE A 91 -3.59 13.42 14.83
N GLY A 92 -3.13 14.59 14.42
CA GLY A 92 -2.28 15.48 15.21
C GLY A 92 -0.84 15.00 15.33
N ASP A 93 -0.48 13.85 14.76
CA ASP A 93 0.89 13.33 14.70
C ASP A 93 1.49 13.42 13.29
N GLY A 94 0.80 14.12 12.38
CA GLY A 94 1.18 14.31 10.98
C GLY A 94 0.40 13.41 10.02
N GLU A 95 -0.19 12.33 10.52
CA GLU A 95 -1.08 11.48 9.73
C GLU A 95 -2.50 12.05 9.71
N PHE A 96 -3.20 11.85 8.59
CA PHE A 96 -4.57 12.33 8.42
C PHE A 96 -5.29 11.55 7.32
N PHE A 97 -6.61 11.67 7.29
CA PHE A 97 -7.41 11.32 6.11
C PHE A 97 -7.83 12.58 5.36
N LEU A 98 -7.60 12.62 4.06
CA LEU A 98 -8.28 13.56 3.17
C LEU A 98 -9.59 12.92 2.72
N CYS A 99 -10.72 13.46 3.14
CA CYS A 99 -12.04 12.89 2.93
C CYS A 99 -12.87 13.74 1.96
N ARG A 100 -13.71 13.07 1.17
CA ARG A 100 -14.79 13.68 0.39
C ARG A 100 -16.09 12.91 0.62
N THR A 101 -17.08 13.57 1.21
CA THR A 101 -18.40 12.96 1.44
C THR A 101 -19.13 12.76 0.12
N THR A 102 -19.61 11.53 -0.13
CA THR A 102 -20.32 11.14 -1.36
C THR A 102 -21.77 10.77 -1.11
N GLY A 103 -22.17 10.55 0.16
CA GLY A 103 -23.56 10.30 0.50
C GLY A 103 -23.83 10.49 1.99
N ARG A 104 -25.00 11.04 2.31
CA ARG A 104 -25.47 11.22 3.68
C ARG A 104 -26.98 11.01 3.76
N ARG A 105 -27.41 10.19 4.71
CA ARG A 105 -28.81 9.98 5.08
C ARG A 105 -28.89 10.01 6.59
N GLU A 106 -29.52 11.05 7.13
CA GLU A 106 -29.76 11.14 8.57
C GLU A 106 -30.70 10.02 9.05
N PRO A 107 -30.65 9.63 10.33
CA PRO A 107 -31.57 8.65 10.89
C PRO A 107 -33.02 9.10 10.81
N ASP A 108 -33.73 8.61 9.80
CA ASP A 108 -35.18 8.66 9.71
C ASP A 108 -35.71 7.23 9.82
N GLY A 109 -36.74 7.01 10.64
CA GLY A 109 -37.22 5.66 10.98
C GLY A 109 -36.18 4.76 11.65
N GLY A 110 -35.15 5.33 12.29
CA GLY A 110 -34.15 4.60 13.07
C GLY A 110 -32.96 4.04 12.28
N THR A 111 -32.77 4.43 11.01
CA THR A 111 -31.59 4.02 10.22
C THR A 111 -30.88 5.19 9.55
N GLY A 112 -29.56 5.27 9.69
CA GLY A 112 -28.72 6.32 9.11
C GLY A 112 -27.60 5.74 8.23
N ARG A 113 -27.06 6.56 7.32
CA ARG A 113 -25.94 6.18 6.45
C ARG A 113 -25.04 7.37 6.14
N LEU A 114 -23.72 7.20 6.29
CA LEU A 114 -22.71 8.16 5.83
C LEU A 114 -21.71 7.43 4.93
N THR A 115 -21.51 7.93 3.71
CA THR A 115 -20.53 7.39 2.76
C THR A 115 -19.57 8.49 2.33
N TYR A 116 -18.28 8.18 2.31
CA TYR A 116 -17.23 9.09 1.85
C TYR A 116 -16.08 8.32 1.20
N LEU A 117 -15.34 9.01 0.34
CA LEU A 117 -14.02 8.58 -0.07
C LEU A 117 -12.99 9.14 0.90
N TRP A 118 -11.92 8.41 1.15
CA TRP A 118 -10.76 8.96 1.84
C TRP A 118 -9.45 8.64 1.11
N ARG A 119 -8.41 9.44 1.35
CA ARG A 119 -7.02 9.14 0.98
C ARG A 119 -6.15 9.28 2.21
N TRP A 120 -5.40 8.21 2.52
CA TRP A 120 -4.42 8.23 3.60
C TRP A 120 -3.33 9.26 3.30
N VAL A 121 -3.12 10.20 4.23
CA VAL A 121 -2.18 11.33 4.15
C VAL A 121 -2.24 12.10 2.81
N GLY A 122 -3.42 12.12 2.17
CA GLY A 122 -3.69 12.82 0.92
C GLY A 122 -3.11 12.21 -0.36
N VAL A 123 -2.12 11.30 -0.26
CA VAL A 123 -1.42 10.71 -1.42
C VAL A 123 -1.74 9.23 -1.65
N GLY A 124 -2.29 8.53 -0.66
CA GLY A 124 -2.63 7.11 -0.79
C GLY A 124 -3.74 6.83 -1.80
N PRO A 125 -3.94 5.54 -2.16
CA PRO A 125 -5.11 5.10 -2.92
C PRO A 125 -6.40 5.59 -2.25
N ALA A 126 -7.38 5.95 -3.07
CA ALA A 126 -8.70 6.31 -2.56
C ALA A 126 -9.49 5.05 -2.22
N THR A 127 -10.12 5.03 -1.05
CA THR A 127 -11.05 3.96 -0.67
C THR A 127 -12.38 4.55 -0.21
N GLN A 128 -13.44 3.77 -0.36
CA GLN A 128 -14.78 4.15 0.04
C GLN A 128 -15.06 3.61 1.44
N VAL A 129 -15.48 4.48 2.35
CA VAL A 129 -15.96 4.09 3.68
C VAL A 129 -17.44 4.40 3.77
N THR A 130 -18.22 3.43 4.23
CA THR A 130 -19.63 3.58 4.57
C THR A 130 -19.84 3.24 6.04
N TRP A 131 -20.44 4.16 6.77
CA TRP A 131 -21.05 3.91 8.07
C TRP A 131 -22.55 3.67 7.87
N GLU A 132 -23.05 2.55 8.36
CA GLU A 132 -24.47 2.24 8.47
C GLU A 132 -24.82 2.12 9.94
N ILE A 133 -25.90 2.78 10.36
CA ILE A 133 -26.40 2.68 11.74
C ILE A 133 -27.86 2.29 11.73
N ALA A 134 -28.24 1.40 12.65
CA ALA A 134 -29.60 0.93 12.80
C ALA A 134 -29.96 0.82 14.29
N SER A 135 -31.13 1.36 14.65
CA SER A 135 -31.71 1.23 15.97
C SER A 135 -31.99 -0.24 16.31
N VAL A 136 -31.68 -0.66 17.54
CA VAL A 136 -31.93 -2.01 18.06
C VAL A 136 -32.50 -1.95 19.48
N GLY A 137 -33.26 -2.98 19.87
CA GLY A 137 -33.79 -3.13 21.24
C GLY A 137 -34.68 -1.97 21.67
N ASP A 138 -35.77 -1.74 20.95
CA ASP A 138 -36.76 -0.68 21.20
C ASP A 138 -36.17 0.74 21.27
N GLY A 139 -35.11 1.02 20.50
CA GLY A 139 -34.47 2.33 20.46
C GLY A 139 -33.42 2.58 21.55
N ARG A 140 -33.11 1.59 22.38
CA ARG A 140 -32.14 1.74 23.47
C ARG A 140 -30.70 1.45 23.07
N GLY A 141 -30.48 0.84 21.90
CA GLY A 141 -29.16 0.60 21.34
C GLY A 141 -29.09 0.92 19.86
N THR A 142 -27.87 0.93 19.34
CA THR A 142 -27.58 1.11 17.91
C THR A 142 -26.58 0.05 17.48
N GLU A 143 -26.89 -0.64 16.39
CA GLU A 143 -25.92 -1.43 15.64
C GLU A 143 -25.21 -0.51 14.65
N VAL A 144 -23.88 -0.47 14.72
CA VAL A 144 -23.01 0.36 13.87
C VAL A 144 -22.17 -0.57 13.01
N THR A 145 -22.28 -0.45 11.70
CA THR A 145 -21.51 -1.21 10.72
C THR A 145 -20.64 -0.25 9.92
N VAL A 146 -19.34 -0.54 9.84
CA VAL A 146 -18.42 0.13 8.93
C VAL A 146 -18.05 -0.81 7.81
N ILE A 147 -18.16 -0.33 6.59
CA ILE A 147 -17.79 -1.02 5.37
C ILE A 147 -16.70 -0.20 4.70
N GLU A 148 -15.53 -0.78 4.48
CA GLU A 148 -14.47 -0.17 3.68
C GLU A 148 -14.24 -0.99 2.41
N GLU A 149 -14.27 -0.33 1.25
CA GLU A 149 -14.11 -0.94 -0.06
C GLU A 149 -12.95 -0.28 -0.80
N SER A 150 -12.08 -1.10 -1.39
CA SER A 150 -10.89 -0.63 -2.09
C SER A 150 -10.65 -1.41 -3.37
N PHE A 151 -10.10 -0.72 -4.37
CA PHE A 151 -9.68 -1.27 -5.65
C PHE A 151 -8.17 -1.25 -5.75
N ASN A 152 -7.58 -2.41 -6.03
CA ASN A 152 -6.15 -2.70 -5.95
C ASN A 152 -5.49 -2.18 -4.66
N PRO A 153 -6.03 -2.51 -3.47
CA PRO A 153 -5.39 -2.10 -2.20
C PRO A 153 -3.98 -2.70 -2.06
N PRO A 154 -3.21 -2.32 -1.03
CA PRO A 154 -2.02 -3.05 -0.59
C PRO A 154 -2.26 -4.53 -0.30
N SER A 155 -1.23 -5.38 -0.41
CA SER A 155 -1.35 -6.82 -0.06
C SER A 155 -1.62 -7.04 1.43
N ASP A 156 -1.14 -6.16 2.31
CA ASP A 156 -1.30 -6.18 3.75
C ASP A 156 -2.54 -5.41 4.26
N TRP A 157 -3.40 -4.94 3.35
CA TRP A 157 -4.61 -4.17 3.65
C TRP A 157 -5.49 -4.79 4.74
N ARG A 158 -5.67 -6.11 4.71
CA ARG A 158 -6.47 -6.84 5.71
C ARG A 158 -5.86 -6.79 7.10
N SER A 159 -4.54 -6.85 7.21
CA SER A 159 -3.83 -6.83 8.48
C SER A 159 -3.93 -5.46 9.13
N TRP A 160 -3.74 -4.39 8.35
CA TRP A 160 -3.77 -3.02 8.86
C TRP A 160 -5.19 -2.51 9.08
N ASN A 161 -6.05 -2.54 8.06
CA ASN A 161 -7.38 -1.96 8.16
C ASN A 161 -8.40 -2.92 8.77
N GLY A 162 -8.25 -4.22 8.54
CA GLY A 162 -9.17 -5.22 9.13
C GLY A 162 -9.11 -5.24 10.65
N MET A 163 -7.93 -4.97 11.24
CA MET A 163 -7.80 -4.82 12.68
C MET A 163 -7.92 -3.37 13.16
N GLY A 164 -7.74 -2.38 12.27
CA GLY A 164 -7.91 -0.97 12.58
C GLY A 164 -9.36 -0.57 12.87
N TRP A 165 -10.31 -1.03 12.06
CA TRP A 165 -11.73 -0.67 12.20
C TRP A 165 -12.36 -1.11 13.53
N PRO A 166 -12.15 -2.35 14.02
CA PRO A 166 -12.61 -2.74 15.36
C PRO A 166 -12.13 -1.78 16.44
N GLY A 167 -10.84 -1.39 16.45
CA GLY A 167 -10.31 -0.43 17.43
C GLY A 167 -10.87 0.98 17.30
N ILE A 168 -11.27 1.41 16.10
CA ILE A 168 -11.97 2.68 15.87
C ILE A 168 -13.41 2.60 16.41
N LEU A 169 -14.10 1.47 16.19
CA LEU A 169 -15.46 1.24 16.69
C LEU A 169 -15.50 1.17 18.22
N ASP A 170 -14.50 0.55 18.84
CA ASP A 170 -14.36 0.51 20.30
C ASP A 170 -14.18 1.91 20.89
N GLN A 171 -13.37 2.78 20.27
CA GLN A 171 -13.24 4.18 20.70
C GLN A 171 -14.54 4.96 20.63
N LEU A 172 -15.32 4.78 19.56
CA LEU A 172 -16.63 5.41 19.43
C LEU A 172 -17.58 4.92 20.54
N ALA A 173 -17.62 3.62 20.78
CA ALA A 173 -18.45 3.01 21.83
C ALA A 173 -18.05 3.53 23.22
N ASP A 174 -16.75 3.59 23.51
CA ASP A 174 -16.23 4.07 24.78
C ASP A 174 -16.46 5.57 24.99
N TYR A 175 -16.30 6.39 23.96
CA TYR A 175 -16.67 7.81 24.00
C TYR A 175 -18.15 7.99 24.33
N LEU A 176 -19.04 7.25 23.67
CA LEU A 176 -20.48 7.33 23.94
C LEU A 176 -20.85 6.79 25.33
N ARG A 177 -20.13 5.79 25.82
CA ARG A 177 -20.35 5.19 27.14
C ARG A 177 -19.89 6.12 28.27
N THR A 178 -18.73 6.75 28.16
CA THR A 178 -18.12 7.50 29.27
C THR A 178 -18.19 9.02 29.14
N GLY A 179 -18.37 9.54 27.92
CA GLY A 179 -18.27 10.97 27.62
C GLY A 179 -16.83 11.53 27.64
N THR A 180 -15.83 10.67 27.88
CA THR A 180 -14.41 11.04 27.94
C THR A 180 -13.81 11.07 26.54
N ALA A 181 -12.85 11.96 26.28
CA ALA A 181 -12.08 11.89 25.05
C ALA A 181 -11.25 10.59 25.00
N TRP A 182 -11.41 9.80 23.94
CA TRP A 182 -10.79 8.47 23.79
C TRP A 182 -9.76 8.36 22.66
N ARG A 183 -9.36 9.50 22.11
CA ARG A 183 -8.40 9.55 21.00
C ARG A 183 -7.03 9.01 21.41
N TRP A 184 -6.44 8.20 20.55
CA TRP A 184 -5.03 7.83 20.69
C TRP A 184 -4.14 9.08 20.68
N PRO A 185 -3.23 9.24 21.66
CA PRO A 185 -2.38 10.42 21.70
C PRO A 185 -1.43 10.48 20.50
N TRP A 186 -1.02 9.32 19.98
CA TRP A 186 -0.24 9.12 18.76
C TRP A 186 -0.16 7.62 18.43
N ARG A 187 0.20 7.26 17.20
CA ARG A 187 0.43 5.86 16.80
C ARG A 187 1.90 5.47 16.97
N ARG A 188 2.14 4.33 17.62
CA ARG A 188 3.49 3.76 17.79
C ARG A 188 4.15 3.32 16.49
N MET A 189 3.32 3.05 15.49
CA MET A 189 3.71 2.59 14.17
C MET A 189 3.45 3.71 13.15
N GLY A 190 4.29 3.81 12.12
CA GLY A 190 4.20 4.80 11.05
C GLY A 190 5.23 5.93 11.17
N PRO A 191 5.28 6.93 10.28
CA PRO A 191 4.30 7.12 9.23
C PRO A 191 4.31 5.95 8.28
N TYR A 192 3.10 5.48 7.99
CA TYR A 192 2.88 4.59 6.85
C TYR A 192 2.47 5.50 5.70
N VAL A 193 3.24 5.60 4.62
CA VAL A 193 2.85 6.43 3.47
C VAL A 193 2.86 5.56 2.24
N GLN A 194 1.82 5.68 1.45
CA GLN A 194 1.64 4.93 0.22
C GLN A 194 1.29 5.87 -0.91
N VAL A 195 1.77 5.58 -2.11
CA VAL A 195 1.40 6.29 -3.32
C VAL A 195 1.35 5.33 -4.49
N GLU A 196 0.31 5.49 -5.29
CA GLU A 196 0.18 4.73 -6.50
C GLU A 196 0.91 5.42 -7.65
N LEU A 197 1.63 4.64 -8.44
CA LEU A 197 2.54 5.10 -9.48
C LEU A 197 2.20 4.41 -10.81
N PRO A 198 2.25 5.14 -11.94
CA PRO A 198 2.19 4.51 -13.26
C PRO A 198 3.49 3.75 -13.53
N GLY A 199 3.39 2.64 -14.26
CA GLY A 199 4.49 1.74 -14.58
C GLY A 199 4.42 0.43 -13.80
N SER A 200 5.06 -0.60 -14.36
CA SER A 200 5.16 -1.90 -13.68
C SER A 200 6.07 -1.79 -12.45
N THR A 201 5.82 -2.62 -11.43
CA THR A 201 6.55 -2.67 -10.17
C THR A 201 8.07 -2.62 -10.36
N PHE A 202 8.61 -3.38 -11.32
CA PHE A 202 10.05 -3.51 -11.51
C PHE A 202 10.66 -2.33 -12.29
N GLU A 203 9.98 -1.82 -13.32
CA GLU A 203 10.42 -0.62 -14.03
C GLU A 203 10.45 0.59 -13.10
N VAL A 204 9.40 0.76 -12.29
CA VAL A 204 9.28 1.85 -11.32
C VAL A 204 10.34 1.72 -10.23
N TRP A 205 10.55 0.52 -9.68
CA TRP A 205 11.61 0.31 -8.68
C TRP A 205 12.99 0.67 -9.22
N SER A 206 13.36 0.10 -10.37
CA SER A 206 14.66 0.35 -11.01
C SER A 206 14.88 1.83 -11.29
N MET A 207 13.83 2.53 -11.71
CA MET A 207 13.90 3.98 -11.91
C MET A 207 14.11 4.72 -10.59
N LEU A 208 13.29 4.46 -9.57
CA LEU A 208 13.31 5.23 -8.32
C LEU A 208 14.55 4.97 -7.46
N THR A 209 15.15 3.77 -7.55
CA THR A 209 16.39 3.45 -6.82
C THR A 209 17.64 3.91 -7.54
N ALA A 210 17.54 4.35 -8.79
CA ALA A 210 18.66 4.94 -9.51
C ALA A 210 19.23 6.18 -8.78
N VAL A 211 20.55 6.28 -8.75
CA VAL A 211 21.29 7.41 -8.16
C VAL A 211 20.78 8.75 -8.69
N SER A 212 20.53 8.87 -9.98
CA SER A 212 20.03 10.12 -10.59
C SER A 212 18.61 10.45 -10.12
N ALA A 213 17.70 9.47 -10.08
CA ALA A 213 16.31 9.68 -9.71
C ALA A 213 16.14 9.99 -8.22
N SER A 214 16.85 9.27 -7.34
CA SER A 214 16.76 9.44 -5.89
C SER A 214 17.08 10.86 -5.42
N GLN A 215 17.94 11.60 -6.15
CA GLN A 215 18.18 13.02 -5.91
C GLN A 215 16.89 13.85 -5.99
N TYR A 216 16.03 13.57 -6.97
CA TYR A 216 14.83 14.36 -7.21
C TYR A 216 13.69 13.99 -6.28
N TRP A 217 13.42 12.68 -6.10
CA TRP A 217 12.25 12.29 -5.33
C TRP A 217 12.52 12.17 -3.82
N LEU A 218 13.70 11.73 -3.36
CA LEU A 218 14.04 11.68 -1.93
C LEU A 218 14.69 12.97 -1.40
N SER A 219 14.93 13.98 -2.26
CA SER A 219 15.75 15.13 -1.89
C SER A 219 17.13 14.72 -1.35
N ARG A 220 17.73 13.71 -1.98
CA ARG A 220 19.04 13.18 -1.60
C ARG A 220 20.14 14.21 -1.86
N THR A 221 21.03 14.37 -0.89
CA THR A 221 22.24 15.23 -0.98
C THR A 221 23.54 14.45 -1.22
N SER A 222 23.60 13.17 -0.82
CA SER A 222 24.80 12.33 -0.97
C SER A 222 24.47 10.82 -0.92
N GLY A 223 25.44 9.98 -1.29
CA GLY A 223 25.37 8.52 -1.18
C GLY A 223 24.47 7.82 -2.19
N SER A 224 24.19 6.53 -2.03
CA SER A 224 23.22 5.79 -2.85
C SER A 224 22.38 4.83 -2.01
N LEU A 225 21.32 4.28 -2.61
CA LEU A 225 20.44 3.32 -1.94
C LEU A 225 21.01 1.90 -1.93
N ALA A 226 22.26 1.68 -2.33
CA ALA A 226 22.89 0.37 -2.30
C ALA A 226 23.04 -0.17 -0.87
N GLU A 227 23.00 -1.50 -0.72
CA GLU A 227 23.18 -2.17 0.57
C GLU A 227 24.53 -1.81 1.22
N GLY A 228 24.50 -1.43 2.49
CA GLY A 228 25.66 -0.99 3.27
C GLY A 228 26.03 0.49 3.10
N GLU A 229 25.39 1.22 2.18
CA GLU A 229 25.63 2.65 2.00
C GLU A 229 24.76 3.53 2.89
N THR A 230 25.13 4.81 2.96
CA THR A 230 24.37 5.84 3.67
C THR A 230 23.97 6.96 2.71
N VAL A 231 22.77 7.50 2.91
CA VAL A 231 22.16 8.52 2.07
C VAL A 231 21.84 9.74 2.92
N GLY A 232 22.37 10.91 2.56
CA GLY A 232 21.94 12.17 3.16
C GLY A 232 20.62 12.63 2.55
N ILE A 233 19.62 12.94 3.39
CA ILE A 233 18.30 13.42 2.95
C ILE A 233 17.90 14.71 3.68
N ILE A 234 17.18 15.60 2.98
CA ILE A 234 16.64 16.83 3.56
C ILE A 234 15.18 16.60 3.96
N LEU A 235 14.88 16.66 5.27
CA LEU A 235 13.53 16.44 5.80
C LEU A 235 12.60 17.65 5.64
N GLY A 236 13.12 18.82 5.26
CA GLY A 236 12.32 20.02 5.01
C GLY A 236 12.10 20.93 6.23
N ASP A 237 12.77 20.68 7.34
CA ASP A 237 12.78 21.57 8.51
C ASP A 237 14.11 22.34 8.65
N ALA A 238 14.17 23.28 9.60
CA ALA A 238 15.35 24.14 9.79
C ALA A 238 16.63 23.39 10.23
N SER A 239 16.48 22.19 10.81
CA SER A 239 17.62 21.37 11.23
C SER A 239 18.23 20.55 10.08
N GLY A 240 17.46 20.38 8.99
CA GLY A 240 17.95 20.30 7.63
C GLY A 240 18.34 18.93 7.09
N VAL A 241 18.83 17.97 7.90
CA VAL A 241 19.35 16.70 7.35
C VAL A 241 19.13 15.50 8.27
N ALA A 242 18.78 14.36 7.67
CA ALA A 242 18.87 13.04 8.26
C ALA A 242 19.76 12.13 7.41
N THR A 243 20.35 11.12 8.05
CA THR A 243 21.13 10.07 7.39
C THR A 243 20.29 8.79 7.35
N LEU A 244 20.09 8.25 6.15
CA LEU A 244 19.45 6.97 5.90
C LEU A 244 20.54 5.93 5.65
N ALA A 245 20.70 4.96 6.55
CA ALA A 245 21.63 3.84 6.38
C ALA A 245 20.88 2.63 5.81
N VAL A 246 21.29 2.14 4.64
CA VAL A 246 20.64 1.00 3.97
C VAL A 246 21.24 -0.29 4.48
N HIS A 247 20.43 -1.12 5.14
CA HIS A 247 20.86 -2.43 5.65
C HIS A 247 20.59 -3.53 4.65
N ARG A 248 19.61 -3.33 3.78
CA ARG A 248 19.19 -4.32 2.81
C ARG A 248 18.56 -3.67 1.62
N HIS A 249 18.97 -4.09 0.42
CA HIS A 249 18.34 -3.70 -0.83
C HIS A 249 18.10 -4.95 -1.66
N LEU A 250 16.84 -5.37 -1.74
CA LEU A 250 16.45 -6.52 -2.55
C LEU A 250 15.91 -6.04 -3.89
N GLU A 251 16.53 -6.55 -4.95
CA GLU A 251 16.01 -6.40 -6.30
C GLU A 251 14.91 -7.44 -6.59
N ALA A 252 14.22 -7.23 -7.71
CA ALA A 252 13.23 -8.14 -8.24
C ALA A 252 13.75 -9.59 -8.31
N TYR A 253 12.89 -10.56 -8.00
CA TYR A 253 13.16 -12.00 -8.16
C TYR A 253 14.27 -12.58 -7.28
N GLN A 254 14.82 -11.84 -6.33
CA GLN A 254 15.93 -12.33 -5.51
C GLN A 254 15.51 -13.20 -4.32
N GLN A 255 14.29 -13.08 -3.79
CA GLN A 255 13.89 -13.83 -2.60
C GLN A 255 12.40 -14.22 -2.53
N PHE A 256 12.14 -15.49 -2.22
CA PHE A 256 10.84 -16.02 -1.79
C PHE A 256 10.49 -15.51 -0.36
N PRO A 257 9.23 -15.19 -0.01
CA PRO A 257 8.00 -15.55 -0.72
C PRO A 257 7.42 -14.50 -1.68
N SER A 258 7.78 -13.22 -1.57
CA SER A 258 7.11 -12.17 -2.34
C SER A 258 7.79 -11.85 -3.67
N TYR A 259 9.09 -12.10 -3.84
CA TYR A 259 9.92 -11.63 -4.99
C TYR A 259 9.79 -10.13 -5.29
N LEU A 260 9.15 -9.37 -4.39
CA LEU A 260 8.90 -7.95 -4.53
C LEU A 260 10.14 -7.17 -4.08
N PRO A 261 10.53 -6.13 -4.85
CA PRO A 261 11.64 -5.30 -4.45
C PRO A 261 11.33 -4.54 -3.16
N ARG A 262 12.34 -4.40 -2.31
CA ARG A 262 12.23 -3.67 -1.04
C ARG A 262 13.59 -3.21 -0.54
N LEU A 263 13.53 -2.26 0.37
CA LEU A 263 14.68 -1.64 1.03
C LEU A 263 14.39 -1.55 2.54
N GLU A 264 15.33 -2.03 3.35
CA GLU A 264 15.32 -1.90 4.80
C GLU A 264 16.42 -0.92 5.20
N PHE A 265 16.09 0.04 6.05
CA PHE A 265 17.00 1.13 6.41
C PHE A 265 16.78 1.61 7.84
N ASN A 266 17.76 2.34 8.37
CA ASN A 266 17.59 3.12 9.58
C ASN A 266 17.78 4.61 9.29
N LEU A 267 16.96 5.45 9.90
CA LEU A 267 17.13 6.90 9.91
C LEU A 267 17.81 7.37 11.19
N ARG A 268 18.80 8.23 11.04
CA ARG A 268 19.44 8.97 12.11
C ARG A 268 19.35 10.46 11.85
N ARG A 269 19.19 11.23 12.91
CA ARG A 269 19.24 12.69 12.85
C ARG A 269 19.94 13.23 14.10
N ALA A 270 20.66 14.34 13.95
CA ALA A 270 21.31 14.98 15.07
C ALA A 270 20.28 15.33 16.16
N GLY A 271 20.57 14.94 17.40
CA GLY A 271 19.67 15.13 18.55
C GLY A 271 18.67 14.01 18.78
N TRP A 272 18.50 13.06 17.85
CA TRP A 272 17.72 11.86 18.15
C TRP A 272 18.49 10.94 19.11
N PRO A 273 17.80 10.28 20.06
CA PRO A 273 18.43 9.37 21.02
C PRO A 273 18.88 8.03 20.41
N GLY A 274 18.38 7.69 19.22
CA GLY A 274 18.66 6.44 18.53
C GLY A 274 18.32 6.52 17.05
N GLU A 275 18.21 5.36 16.42
CA GLU A 275 17.84 5.24 15.00
C GLU A 275 16.37 4.78 14.88
N LEU A 276 15.65 5.30 13.88
CA LEU A 276 14.32 4.82 13.51
C LEU A 276 14.42 3.80 12.38
N ALA A 277 13.80 2.65 12.54
CA ALA A 277 13.76 1.63 11.50
C ALA A 277 12.73 2.01 10.43
N GLY A 278 13.12 1.85 9.17
CA GLY A 278 12.33 2.14 7.98
C GLY A 278 12.26 0.95 7.04
N HIS A 279 11.10 0.77 6.42
CA HIS A 279 10.85 -0.21 5.36
C HIS A 279 10.26 0.51 4.16
N LEU A 280 10.85 0.36 2.98
CA LEU A 280 10.35 0.89 1.72
C LEU A 280 10.18 -0.28 0.75
N TRP A 281 9.01 -0.44 0.16
CA TRP A 281 8.75 -1.54 -0.77
C TRP A 281 7.76 -1.12 -1.84
N ILE A 282 7.68 -1.92 -2.90
CA ILE A 282 6.78 -1.67 -4.00
C ILE A 282 6.08 -2.96 -4.42
N GLU A 283 4.80 -2.86 -4.73
CA GLU A 283 4.00 -4.00 -5.18
C GLU A 283 3.07 -3.63 -6.33
N PRO A 284 2.47 -4.60 -7.05
CA PRO A 284 1.53 -4.31 -8.12
C PRO A 284 0.25 -3.64 -7.62
N ALA A 285 -0.22 -2.62 -8.33
CA ALA A 285 -1.49 -1.91 -8.08
C ALA A 285 -2.48 -2.06 -9.26
N GLY A 286 -2.43 -3.23 -9.88
CA GLY A 286 -3.06 -3.54 -11.15
C GLY A 286 -2.10 -3.51 -12.33
N LEU A 287 -2.59 -3.83 -13.53
CA LEU A 287 -1.72 -3.92 -14.71
C LEU A 287 -1.14 -2.54 -15.07
N GLY A 288 0.19 -2.47 -15.18
CA GLY A 288 0.91 -1.24 -15.52
C GLY A 288 0.88 -0.17 -14.43
N ARG A 289 0.51 -0.53 -13.20
CA ARG A 289 0.51 0.35 -12.02
C ARG A 289 1.21 -0.35 -10.86
N SER A 290 1.78 0.45 -9.97
CA SER A 290 2.47 -0.03 -8.79
C SER A 290 2.14 0.82 -7.56
N LEU A 291 2.32 0.26 -6.38
CA LEU A 291 2.08 0.92 -5.11
C LEU A 291 3.40 0.98 -4.33
N LEU A 292 3.99 2.17 -4.25
CA LEU A 292 5.18 2.42 -3.45
C LEU A 292 4.75 2.75 -2.02
N GLN A 293 5.38 2.11 -1.05
CA GLN A 293 4.99 2.14 0.35
C GLN A 293 6.21 2.32 1.23
N VAL A 294 6.10 3.17 2.25
CA VAL A 294 7.10 3.35 3.28
C VAL A 294 6.47 3.23 4.66
N PHE A 295 7.19 2.63 5.60
CA PHE A 295 6.75 2.43 6.96
C PHE A 295 7.90 2.65 7.94
N HIS A 296 7.61 3.25 9.10
CA HIS A 296 8.59 3.46 10.17
C HIS A 296 8.15 2.83 11.49
N SER A 297 9.12 2.30 12.24
CA SER A 297 8.94 1.74 13.57
C SER A 297 10.08 2.15 14.52
N GLY A 298 9.92 1.79 15.80
CA GLY A 298 10.92 2.08 16.84
C GLY A 298 10.82 3.49 17.43
N TRP A 299 9.63 4.11 17.42
CA TRP A 299 9.44 5.44 18.02
C TRP A 299 9.63 5.47 19.54
N GLU A 300 9.68 4.31 20.19
CA GLU A 300 10.00 4.16 21.61
C GLU A 300 11.40 4.69 21.95
N ILE A 301 12.29 4.89 20.96
CA ILE A 301 13.60 5.51 21.20
C ILE A 301 13.48 6.91 21.84
N PHE A 302 12.39 7.63 21.59
CA PHE A 302 12.14 8.97 22.16
C PHE A 302 11.67 8.93 23.62
N GLY A 303 11.50 7.75 24.20
CA GLY A 303 11.08 7.55 25.58
C GLY A 303 9.58 7.81 25.80
N SER A 304 9.13 7.63 27.05
CA SER A 304 7.73 7.79 27.44
C SER A 304 7.36 9.22 27.86
N GLY A 305 8.36 10.07 28.14
CA GLY A 305 8.16 11.37 28.77
C GLY A 305 7.60 12.46 27.85
N THR A 306 7.81 12.39 26.53
CA THR A 306 7.26 13.35 25.58
C THR A 306 6.96 12.63 24.25
N PRO A 307 5.68 12.58 23.81
CA PRO A 307 5.33 12.01 22.52
C PRO A 307 6.13 12.62 21.38
N PRO A 308 6.64 11.83 20.42
CA PRO A 308 7.48 12.33 19.33
C PRO A 308 6.66 13.02 18.21
N LEU A 309 5.64 13.80 18.57
CA LEU A 309 4.67 14.38 17.62
C LEU A 309 5.32 15.32 16.60
N ALA A 310 6.29 16.14 17.02
CA ALA A 310 6.98 17.04 16.10
C ALA A 310 7.78 16.25 15.05
N GLU A 311 8.55 15.25 15.50
CA GLU A 311 9.34 14.39 14.63
C GLU A 311 8.49 13.54 13.70
N ARG A 312 7.36 13.02 14.20
CA ARG A 312 6.37 12.32 13.37
C ARG A 312 5.83 13.24 12.28
N ARG A 313 5.40 14.47 12.61
CA ARG A 313 4.91 15.44 11.61
C ARG A 313 5.96 15.77 10.55
N ILE A 314 7.20 15.99 10.95
CA ILE A 314 8.32 16.25 10.03
C ILE A 314 8.51 15.06 9.09
N LEU A 315 8.59 13.84 9.65
CA LEU A 315 8.84 12.65 8.84
C LEU A 315 7.66 12.30 7.93
N THR A 316 6.42 12.46 8.39
CA THR A 316 5.23 12.29 7.54
C THR A 316 5.22 13.29 6.41
N GLY A 317 5.48 14.57 6.70
CA GLY A 317 5.55 15.63 5.68
C GLY A 317 6.63 15.37 4.63
N PHE A 318 7.82 14.92 5.08
CA PHE A 318 8.89 14.49 4.19
C PHE A 318 8.44 13.38 3.24
N TRP A 319 7.87 12.29 3.76
CA TRP A 319 7.45 11.15 2.94
C TRP A 319 6.29 11.50 2.02
N VAL A 320 5.30 12.26 2.46
CA VAL A 320 4.22 12.77 1.59
C VAL A 320 4.79 13.58 0.42
N GLY A 321 5.73 14.48 0.70
CA GLY A 321 6.41 15.26 -0.34
C GLY A 321 7.25 14.39 -1.29
N ALA A 322 7.98 13.41 -0.75
CA ALA A 322 8.77 12.47 -1.53
C ALA A 322 7.91 11.60 -2.46
N MET A 323 6.80 11.08 -1.95
CA MET A 323 5.82 10.32 -2.71
C MET A 323 5.17 11.16 -3.83
N GLY A 324 4.87 12.43 -3.56
CA GLY A 324 4.38 13.35 -4.59
C GLY A 324 5.38 13.56 -5.73
N ARG A 325 6.67 13.74 -5.42
CA ARG A 325 7.74 13.85 -6.42
C ARG A 325 7.96 12.55 -7.19
N ALA A 326 7.89 11.40 -6.51
CA ALA A 326 7.97 10.08 -7.15
C ALA A 326 6.82 9.88 -8.16
N HIS A 327 5.60 10.26 -7.78
CA HIS A 327 4.44 10.22 -8.67
C HIS A 327 4.61 11.09 -9.91
N GLN A 328 5.10 12.32 -9.75
CA GLN A 328 5.40 13.19 -10.89
C GLN A 328 6.45 12.58 -11.82
N LEU A 329 7.58 12.11 -11.27
CA LEU A 329 8.67 11.51 -12.03
C LEU A 329 8.20 10.27 -12.83
N CYS A 330 7.41 9.40 -12.19
CA CYS A 330 6.83 8.23 -12.86
C CYS A 330 5.79 8.65 -13.91
N GLY A 331 4.98 9.67 -13.64
CA GLY A 331 4.00 10.21 -14.57
C GLY A 331 4.64 10.69 -15.87
N GLU A 332 5.77 11.36 -15.79
CA GLU A 332 6.55 11.79 -16.97
C GLU A 332 7.14 10.59 -17.72
N ALA A 333 7.69 9.60 -17.01
CA ALA A 333 8.32 8.43 -17.62
C ALA A 333 7.34 7.42 -18.25
N PHE A 334 6.16 7.24 -17.63
CA PHE A 334 5.23 6.15 -17.96
C PHE A 334 3.82 6.62 -18.36
N GLY A 335 3.39 7.82 -17.97
CA GLY A 335 2.00 8.29 -18.12
C GLY A 335 1.55 8.54 -19.57
N SER A 336 2.49 8.67 -20.50
CA SER A 336 2.18 8.87 -21.93
C SER A 336 2.03 7.55 -22.72
N ARG A 337 2.33 6.38 -22.11
CA ARG A 337 2.19 5.11 -22.81
C ARG A 337 0.69 4.75 -22.87
N PRO A 338 0.06 4.68 -24.05
CA PRO A 338 -1.31 4.18 -24.14
C PRO A 338 -1.34 2.79 -23.51
N SER A 339 -2.20 2.60 -22.52
CA SER A 339 -2.35 1.38 -21.71
C SER A 339 -2.74 0.12 -22.50
N GLY A 340 -2.80 0.19 -23.83
CA GLY A 340 -3.02 -0.93 -24.74
C GLY A 340 -2.35 -0.78 -26.11
N GLY A 341 -1.42 0.17 -26.27
CA GLY A 341 -0.67 0.29 -27.52
C GLY A 341 0.42 -0.78 -27.58
N GLN A 342 0.12 -1.92 -28.21
CA GLN A 342 1.17 -2.83 -28.67
C GLN A 342 2.26 -2.00 -29.38
N PRO A 343 3.56 -2.20 -29.10
CA PRO A 343 4.58 -1.75 -30.05
C PRO A 343 4.21 -2.34 -31.42
N PRO A 344 4.33 -1.57 -32.52
CA PRO A 344 3.92 -2.03 -33.84
C PRO A 344 4.53 -3.41 -34.12
N LEU A 345 3.66 -4.40 -34.29
CA LEU A 345 3.99 -5.82 -34.42
C LEU A 345 4.96 -6.12 -35.58
N ASP A 346 5.07 -5.18 -36.52
CA ASP A 346 5.83 -5.32 -37.76
C ASP A 346 6.90 -4.23 -37.94
N ALA A 347 7.34 -3.53 -36.90
CA ALA A 347 8.50 -2.66 -37.06
C ALA A 347 9.72 -3.56 -37.36
N PRO A 348 10.28 -3.54 -38.60
CA PRO A 348 11.47 -4.32 -38.89
C PRO A 348 12.57 -3.87 -37.94
N ALA A 349 13.34 -4.83 -37.42
CA ALA A 349 14.51 -4.52 -36.61
C ALA A 349 15.34 -3.44 -37.34
N PRO A 350 15.78 -2.36 -36.66
CA PRO A 350 16.58 -1.34 -37.30
C PRO A 350 17.81 -2.01 -37.92
N ALA A 351 17.90 -1.94 -39.25
CA ALA A 351 19.00 -2.51 -40.00
C ALA A 351 20.30 -1.79 -39.58
N GLY A 352 21.11 -2.44 -38.76
CA GLY A 352 22.42 -1.93 -38.35
C GLY A 352 22.73 -1.93 -36.85
N ALA A 353 21.88 -2.47 -35.97
CA ALA A 353 22.28 -2.63 -34.57
C ALA A 353 23.40 -3.70 -34.44
N PRO A 354 24.57 -3.37 -33.87
CA PRO A 354 25.64 -4.34 -33.68
C PRO A 354 25.19 -5.46 -32.72
N ASN A 355 25.52 -6.71 -33.06
CA ASN A 355 25.21 -7.97 -32.36
C ASN A 355 25.83 -8.08 -30.93
N GLY A 356 25.72 -7.07 -30.08
CA GLY A 356 26.41 -7.01 -28.79
C GLY A 356 25.54 -6.74 -27.56
N ALA A 357 24.26 -6.40 -27.70
CA ALA A 357 23.39 -6.17 -26.55
C ALA A 357 22.79 -7.49 -26.07
N GLN A 358 23.40 -8.08 -25.06
CA GLN A 358 22.86 -9.21 -24.30
C GLN A 358 21.51 -8.77 -23.71
N ARG A 359 20.40 -9.22 -24.31
CA ARG A 359 19.08 -9.09 -23.71
C ARG A 359 19.13 -9.82 -22.37
N VAL A 360 18.70 -9.13 -21.31
CA VAL A 360 18.48 -9.74 -20.01
C VAL A 360 17.37 -10.77 -20.20
N ASP A 361 17.74 -12.05 -20.22
CA ASP A 361 16.79 -13.15 -20.21
C ASP A 361 15.95 -13.03 -18.94
N ALA A 362 14.64 -12.79 -19.10
CA ALA A 362 13.69 -13.03 -18.04
C ALA A 362 13.71 -14.55 -17.76
N GLY A 363 14.42 -14.94 -16.70
CA GLY A 363 14.64 -16.32 -16.28
C GLY A 363 13.37 -17.08 -15.88
N PRO A 364 13.51 -18.39 -15.61
CA PRO A 364 12.51 -19.40 -15.92
C PRO A 364 11.41 -19.52 -14.86
N HIS A 365 10.17 -19.68 -15.32
CA HIS A 365 9.07 -20.19 -14.50
C HIS A 365 9.37 -21.63 -14.07
N GLY A 366 9.91 -21.79 -12.87
CA GLY A 366 10.11 -23.09 -12.22
C GLY A 366 8.79 -23.67 -11.74
N TRP A 367 8.16 -24.50 -12.57
CA TRP A 367 7.26 -25.55 -12.09
C TRP A 367 8.07 -26.85 -12.01
N SER A 368 8.52 -27.22 -10.81
CA SER A 368 9.04 -28.56 -10.54
C SER A 368 7.88 -29.52 -10.30
N ARG A 369 7.93 -30.67 -10.98
CA ARG A 369 7.05 -31.83 -10.75
C ARG A 369 7.35 -32.53 -9.45
#